data_AF-A0A4V5P7T5-F1
#
_entry.id   AF-A0A4V5P7T5-F1
#
_cell.length_a   1.000
_cell.length_b   1.000
_cell.length_c   1.000
_cell.angle_alpha   90.00
_cell.angle_beta   90.00
_cell.angle_gamma   90.00
#
_symmetry.space_group_name_H-M   'P 1'
#
loop_
_entity.id
_entity.type
_entity.pdbx_description
1 polymer ?
#
loop_
_entity_poly.entity_id
_entity_poly.type
_entity_poly.pdbx_seq_one_letter_code
_entity_poly.pdbx_strand_id
1 'polypeptide(L)'
;MNDSRKTAAIISIHVGQAGVQIGSVCWELCYLEHGIQPDGQMPSDKTIGGGDDSFNTFFSETATGKHVPRAVFVDLEPTVIDEVCIGTYRQLFHPEQLITGKEDAANNYT
;
A
#
# COMPACT_ATOMS: atom_id res chain seq x y z
N MET A 1 0.57 23.31 26.89
CA MET A 1 0.90 23.40 25.46
C MET A 1 1.12 21.97 25.00
N ASN A 2 0.19 21.41 24.22
CA ASN A 2 0.27 20.02 23.77
C ASN A 2 1.51 19.83 22.90
N ASP A 3 2.35 18.89 23.27
CA ASP A 3 3.41 18.35 22.43
C ASP A 3 2.75 17.47 21.36
N SER A 4 2.57 18.03 20.16
CA SER A 4 2.15 17.28 18.98
C SER A 4 3.30 16.37 18.56
N ARG A 5 3.38 15.18 19.16
CA ARG A 5 4.28 14.12 18.68
C ARG A 5 4.03 13.92 17.19
N LYS A 6 5.04 14.19 16.37
CA LYS A 6 5.01 13.86 14.95
C LYS A 6 5.12 12.33 14.84
N THR A 7 4.05 11.69 14.40
CA THR A 7 4.05 10.27 14.07
C THR A 7 5.03 10.04 12.91
N ALA A 8 5.97 9.11 13.07
CA ALA A 8 6.91 8.75 12.01
C ALA A 8 6.15 7.96 10.94
N ALA A 9 6.31 8.33 9.66
CA ALA A 9 5.71 7.62 8.54
C ALA A 9 6.75 6.75 7.82
N ILE A 10 6.34 5.55 7.43
CA ILE A 10 7.14 4.62 6.62
C ILE A 10 6.51 4.54 5.23
N ILE A 11 7.37 4.53 4.20
CA ILE A 11 6.98 4.26 2.81
C ILE A 11 7.63 2.95 2.38
N SER A 12 6.82 1.98 1.99
CA SER A 12 7.28 0.72 1.41
C SER A 12 7.46 0.88 -0.10
N ILE A 13 8.62 0.50 -0.62
CA ILE A 13 8.90 0.51 -2.06
C ILE A 13 9.19 -0.91 -2.51
N HIS A 14 8.40 -1.40 -3.46
CA HIS A 14 8.46 -2.75 -4.02
C HIS A 14 8.94 -2.66 -5.46
N VAL A 15 10.13 -3.19 -5.76
CA VAL A 15 10.80 -2.99 -7.05
C VAL A 15 11.02 -4.33 -7.77
N GLY A 16 10.63 -4.36 -9.04
CA GLY A 16 10.74 -5.51 -9.94
C GLY A 16 9.83 -6.66 -9.57
N GLN A 17 9.81 -7.68 -10.42
CA GLN A 17 8.88 -8.81 -10.34
C GLN A 17 8.77 -9.42 -8.93
N ALA A 18 9.91 -9.78 -8.33
CA ALA A 18 9.94 -10.39 -7.01
C ALA A 18 9.43 -9.44 -5.92
N GLY A 19 9.84 -8.16 -5.96
CA GLY A 19 9.42 -7.16 -4.99
C GLY A 19 7.93 -6.91 -5.05
N VAL A 20 7.38 -6.75 -6.26
CA VAL A 20 5.94 -6.51 -6.46
C VAL A 20 5.10 -7.70 -5.99
N GLN A 21 5.47 -8.92 -6.35
CA GLN A 21 4.71 -10.11 -5.96
C GLN A 21 4.73 -10.34 -4.44
N ILE A 22 5.90 -10.21 -3.81
CA ILE A 22 6.02 -10.30 -2.35
C ILE A 22 5.22 -9.17 -1.68
N GLY A 23 5.39 -7.93 -2.16
CA GLY A 23 4.70 -6.77 -1.64
C GLY A 23 3.18 -6.91 -1.69
N SER A 24 2.64 -7.42 -2.79
CA SER A 24 1.20 -7.64 -2.95
C SER A 24 0.66 -8.59 -1.88
N VAL A 25 1.33 -9.73 -1.67
CA VAL A 25 0.94 -10.72 -0.65
C VAL A 25 1.12 -10.17 0.77
N CYS A 26 2.22 -9.47 1.04
CA CYS A 26 2.45 -8.85 2.34
C CYS A 26 1.37 -7.84 2.72
N TRP A 27 0.95 -7.00 1.78
CA TRP A 27 -0.14 -6.05 2.03
C TRP A 27 -1.48 -6.75 2.19
N GLU A 28 -1.79 -7.77 1.38
CA GLU A 28 -2.99 -8.60 1.56
C GLU A 28 -3.08 -9.20 2.97
N LEU A 29 -2.00 -9.79 3.45
CA LEU A 29 -1.93 -10.31 4.82
C LEU A 29 -2.10 -9.19 5.85
N CYS A 30 -1.46 -8.04 5.64
CA CYS A 30 -1.61 -6.88 6.54
C CYS A 30 -3.06 -6.40 6.63
N TYR A 31 -3.78 -6.33 5.52
CA TYR A 31 -5.20 -5.97 5.50
C TYR A 31 -6.05 -6.98 6.29
N LEU A 32 -5.80 -8.27 6.09
CA LEU A 32 -6.50 -9.34 6.80
C LEU A 32 -6.25 -9.29 8.31
N GLU A 33 -5.00 -9.11 8.74
CA GLU A 33 -4.62 -9.02 10.16
C GLU A 33 -5.28 -7.82 10.85
N HIS A 34 -5.42 -6.70 10.13
CA HIS A 34 -6.04 -5.48 10.66
C HIS A 34 -7.55 -5.41 10.40
N GLY A 35 -8.16 -6.40 9.74
CA GLY A 35 -9.59 -6.40 9.42
C GLY A 35 -10.02 -5.30 8.45
N ILE A 36 -9.10 -4.86 7.57
CA ILE A 36 -9.35 -3.88 6.52
C ILE A 36 -9.98 -4.63 5.34
N GLN A 37 -11.15 -4.16 4.93
CA GLN A 37 -11.87 -4.73 3.79
C GLN A 37 -11.21 -4.36 2.46
N PRO A 38 -11.51 -5.09 1.36
CA PRO A 38 -10.97 -4.78 0.04
C PRO A 38 -11.26 -3.37 -0.50
N ASP A 39 -12.26 -2.68 0.05
CA ASP A 39 -12.60 -1.28 -0.25
C ASP A 39 -11.84 -0.27 0.64
N GLY A 40 -11.14 -0.76 1.66
CA GLY A 40 -10.25 -0.03 2.57
C GLY A 40 -10.94 0.42 3.85
N GLN A 41 -12.19 -0.02 4.06
CA GLN A 41 -12.94 0.24 5.28
C GLN A 41 -12.51 -0.69 6.40
N MET A 42 -12.44 -0.17 7.63
CA MET A 42 -12.12 -0.93 8.83
C MET A 42 -13.27 -0.79 9.84
N PRO A 43 -14.32 -1.63 9.80
CA PRO A 43 -15.53 -1.47 10.60
C PRO A 43 -15.31 -1.51 12.12
N SER A 44 -14.21 -2.14 12.54
CA SER A 44 -13.78 -2.24 13.94
C SER A 44 -13.18 -0.93 14.45
N ASP A 45 -12.67 -0.07 13.57
CA ASP A 45 -12.15 1.24 13.95
C ASP A 45 -13.31 2.23 14.11
N LYS A 46 -13.60 2.60 15.36
CA LYS A 46 -14.66 3.56 15.71
C LYS A 46 -14.15 4.99 15.83
N THR A 47 -12.85 5.20 15.57
CA THR A 47 -12.14 6.46 15.78
C THR A 47 -11.67 7.03 14.45
N ILE A 48 -12.62 7.43 13.59
CA ILE A 48 -12.32 8.24 12.40
C ILE A 48 -11.56 9.49 12.85
N GLY A 49 -10.30 9.65 12.41
CA GLY A 49 -9.42 10.75 12.83
C GLY A 49 -8.89 10.68 14.27
N GLY A 50 -9.02 9.54 14.94
CA GLY A 50 -8.49 9.27 16.29
C GLY A 50 -7.66 7.98 16.37
N GLY A 51 -7.17 7.50 15.22
CA GLY A 51 -6.45 6.23 15.12
C GLY A 51 -5.19 6.17 15.98
N ASP A 52 -4.88 4.96 16.47
CA ASP A 52 -3.63 4.66 17.15
C ASP A 52 -2.44 5.12 16.29
N ASP A 53 -1.54 5.92 16.88
CA ASP A 53 -0.37 6.50 16.20
C ASP A 53 0.47 5.42 15.49
N SER A 54 0.41 4.17 15.98
CA SER A 54 1.07 3.02 15.39
C SER A 54 0.57 2.70 13.97
N PHE A 55 -0.73 2.81 13.70
CA PHE A 55 -1.35 2.42 12.44
C PHE A 55 -1.07 3.44 11.32
N ASN A 56 -1.08 4.73 11.67
CA ASN A 56 -0.75 5.85 10.77
C ASN A 56 0.71 5.83 10.28
N THR A 57 1.57 5.01 10.89
CA THR A 57 2.94 4.78 10.44
C THR A 57 2.98 4.16 9.04
N PHE A 58 2.11 3.18 8.75
CA PHE A 58 2.08 2.43 7.50
C PHE A 58 0.93 2.79 6.58
N PHE A 59 -0.17 3.30 7.13
CA PHE A 59 -1.36 3.68 6.39
C PHE A 59 -1.57 5.20 6.40
N SER A 60 -2.26 5.67 5.37
CA SER A 60 -2.90 6.97 5.33
C SER A 60 -4.41 6.77 5.41
N GLU A 61 -5.08 7.64 6.14
CA GLU A 61 -6.54 7.68 6.21
C GLU A 61 -7.05 8.80 5.30
N THR A 62 -7.98 8.46 4.41
CA THR A 62 -8.68 9.45 3.59
C THR A 62 -9.83 10.08 4.38
N ALA A 63 -10.36 11.21 3.91
CA ALA A 63 -11.52 11.86 4.54
C ALA A 63 -12.78 10.98 4.59
N THR A 64 -12.85 9.90 3.80
CA THR A 64 -13.95 8.93 3.80
C THR A 64 -13.69 7.71 4.70
N GLY A 65 -12.67 7.76 5.57
CA GLY A 65 -12.31 6.68 6.49
C GLY A 65 -11.63 5.48 5.82
N LYS A 66 -11.18 5.65 4.56
CA LYS A 66 -10.48 4.60 3.84
C LYS A 66 -9.01 4.57 4.27
N HIS A 67 -8.52 3.40 4.64
CA HIS A 67 -7.12 3.15 4.94
C HIS A 67 -6.38 2.70 3.67
N VAL A 68 -5.39 3.49 3.29
CA VAL A 68 -4.59 3.34 2.08
C VAL A 68 -3.13 3.11 2.49
N PRO A 69 -2.47 2.06 1.99
CA PRO A 69 -1.06 1.78 2.30
C PRO A 69 -0.16 2.89 1.79
N ARG A 70 0.89 3.19 2.56
CA ARG A 70 2.01 4.03 2.11
C ARG A 70 2.97 3.15 1.32
N ALA A 71 2.56 2.70 0.14
CA ALA A 71 3.32 1.80 -0.71
C ALA A 71 3.48 2.34 -2.13
N VAL A 72 4.60 2.02 -2.78
CA VAL A 72 4.84 2.22 -4.20
C VAL A 72 5.33 0.91 -4.81
N PHE A 73 4.77 0.54 -5.95
CA PHE A 73 5.14 -0.63 -6.73
C PHE A 73 5.71 -0.15 -8.05
N VAL A 74 6.90 -0.64 -8.39
CA VAL A 74 7.62 -0.25 -9.59
C VAL A 74 8.10 -1.50 -10.30
N ASP A 75 7.74 -1.65 -11.57
CA ASP A 75 8.31 -2.64 -12.46
C ASP A 75 8.62 -2.00 -13.83
N LEU A 76 9.61 -2.53 -14.54
CA LEU A 76 9.95 -2.08 -15.87
C LEU A 76 9.08 -2.76 -16.95
N GLU A 77 8.36 -3.82 -16.60
CA GLU A 77 7.34 -4.48 -17.42
C GLU A 77 5.97 -4.47 -16.70
N PRO A 78 4.85 -4.29 -17.43
CA PRO A 78 3.53 -4.17 -16.80
C PRO A 78 2.99 -5.45 -16.13
N THR A 79 3.49 -6.63 -16.51
CA THR A 79 2.85 -7.92 -16.20
C THR A 79 2.47 -8.09 -14.72
N VAL A 80 3.39 -7.91 -13.77
CA VAL A 80 3.09 -8.12 -12.35
C VAL A 80 2.31 -6.96 -11.71
N ILE A 81 2.43 -5.75 -12.25
CA ILE A 81 1.64 -4.60 -11.76
C ILE A 81 0.19 -4.72 -12.21
N ASP A 82 -0.04 -5.24 -13.42
CA ASP A 82 -1.38 -5.51 -13.94
C ASP A 82 -2.11 -6.56 -13.09
N GLU A 83 -1.40 -7.58 -12.59
CA GLU A 83 -1.94 -8.55 -11.63
C GLU A 83 -2.43 -7.87 -10.34
N VAL A 84 -1.67 -6.90 -9.80
CA VAL A 84 -2.08 -6.10 -8.63
C VAL A 84 -3.32 -5.25 -8.96
N CYS A 85 -3.39 -4.69 -10.18
CA CYS A 85 -4.52 -3.88 -10.64
C CYS A 85 -5.84 -4.67 -10.80
N ILE A 86 -5.78 -5.99 -11.00
CA ILE A 86 -6.97 -6.85 -11.11
C ILE A 86 -7.25 -7.68 -9.85
N GLY A 87 -6.33 -7.68 -8.89
CA GLY A 87 -6.44 -8.43 -7.64
C GLY A 87 -7.57 -7.96 -6.72
N THR A 88 -7.87 -8.77 -5.70
CA THR A 88 -8.94 -8.51 -4.72
C THR A 88 -8.82 -7.13 -4.07
N TYR A 89 -7.60 -6.72 -3.73
CA TYR A 89 -7.28 -5.46 -3.03
C TYR A 89 -6.88 -4.32 -3.96
N ARG A 90 -7.16 -4.43 -5.27
CA ARG A 90 -6.81 -3.41 -6.28
C ARG A 90 -7.25 -2.00 -5.94
N GLN A 91 -8.36 -1.85 -5.22
CA GLN A 91 -8.89 -0.54 -4.86
C GLN A 91 -8.05 0.16 -3.80
N LEU A 92 -7.19 -0.55 -3.07
CA LEU A 92 -6.43 0.02 -1.96
C LEU A 92 -5.20 0.79 -2.42
N PHE A 93 -4.70 0.52 -3.61
CA PHE A 93 -3.56 1.24 -4.17
C PHE A 93 -4.04 2.41 -5.01
N HIS A 94 -3.41 3.57 -4.84
CA HIS A 94 -3.63 4.67 -5.78
C HIS A 94 -2.95 4.31 -7.12
N PRO A 95 -3.59 4.56 -8.28
CA PRO A 95 -2.97 4.26 -9.58
C PRO A 95 -1.60 4.93 -9.77
N GLU A 96 -1.38 6.10 -9.16
CA GLU A 96 -0.09 6.80 -9.18
C GLU A 96 1.04 6.10 -8.40
N GLN A 97 0.69 5.14 -7.54
CA GLN A 97 1.63 4.31 -6.79
C GLN A 97 2.05 3.04 -7.57
N LEU A 98 1.44 2.79 -8.73
CA LEU A 98 1.67 1.62 -9.57
C LEU A 98 2.36 2.06 -10.86
N ILE A 99 3.68 1.91 -10.91
CA ILE A 99 4.53 2.48 -11.96
C ILE A 99 5.08 1.36 -12.84
N THR A 100 4.83 1.45 -14.15
CA THR A 100 5.30 0.48 -15.13
C THR A 100 6.14 1.12 -16.23
N GLY A 101 7.20 0.43 -16.64
CA GLY A 101 7.94 0.71 -17.86
C GLY A 101 7.34 0.03 -19.10
N LYS A 102 8.07 0.08 -20.21
CA LYS A 102 7.72 -0.64 -21.46
C LYS A 102 8.74 -1.71 -21.85
N GLU A 103 9.91 -1.69 -21.21
CA GLU A 103 11.07 -2.53 -21.55
C GLU A 103 11.68 -3.03 -20.25
N ASP A 104 11.79 -4.35 -20.09
CA ASP A 104 12.41 -4.97 -18.92
C ASP A 104 13.94 -4.76 -18.91
N ALA A 105 14.53 -4.79 -17.71
CA ALA A 105 15.97 -4.85 -17.51
C ALA A 105 16.62 -6.12 -18.08
N ALA A 106 15.84 -7.15 -18.43
CA ALA A 106 16.32 -8.41 -19.01
C ALA A 106 17.39 -9.09 -18.13
N ASN A 107 17.19 -9.06 -16.81
CA ASN A 107 18.15 -9.53 -15.80
C ASN A 107 19.54 -8.86 -15.88
N ASN A 108 19.61 -7.64 -16.41
CA ASN A 108 20.82 -6.82 -16.44
C ASN A 108 20.76 -5.73 -15.36
N TYR A 109 21.88 -5.50 -14.69
CA TYR A 109 22.01 -4.44 -13.68
C TYR A 109 22.44 -3.08 -14.28
N THR A 110 22.98 -3.08 -15.51
CA THR A 110 23.72 -1.95 -16.10
C THR A 110 22.89 -0.98 -16.91
#